data_AF-A0A7C9A3R4-F1
#
_entry.id   AF-A0A7C9A3R4-F1
#
_cell.length_a   1.000
_cell.length_b   1.000
_cell.length_c   1.000
_cell.angle_alpha   90.00
_cell.angle_beta   90.00
_cell.angle_gamma   90.00
#
_symmetry.space_group_name_H-M   'P 1'
#
loop_
_entity.id
_entity.type
_entity.pdbx_description
1 polymer ?
#
loop_
_entity_poly.entity_id
_entity_poly.type
_entity_poly.pdbx_seq_one_letter_code
_entity_poly.pdbx_strand_id
1 'polypeptide(L)'
;ENLVNDECAGVYEVSITILYYKDMAIRVGNRKSEVGLGAFEGDGVYDEPADLVVPVSRDGDEIQWFRIEDGSNVGSKSIVIPMNARKVVLELFVSSHGDDEFWYSNPPNSYILANNLTTGGNGAFREVFAKIDGSVV
;
A
#
# COMPACT_ATOMS: atom_id res chain seq x y z
N GLU A 1 -4.22 -22.62 4.19
CA GLU A 1 -4.93 -22.83 5.47
C GLU A 1 -4.30 -21.90 6.50
N ASN A 2 -5.11 -21.10 7.19
CA ASN A 2 -4.60 -20.10 8.13
C ASN A 2 -4.02 -20.78 9.38
N LEU A 3 -2.84 -20.37 9.83
CA LEU A 3 -2.19 -20.93 11.02
C LEU A 3 -2.80 -20.42 12.34
N VAL A 4 -3.58 -19.34 12.27
CA VAL A 4 -4.27 -18.75 13.42
C VAL A 4 -5.68 -19.33 13.50
N ASN A 5 -5.99 -20.02 14.59
CA ASN A 5 -7.28 -20.62 14.90
C ASN A 5 -7.64 -20.37 16.38
N ASP A 6 -8.78 -20.89 16.84
CA ASP A 6 -9.24 -20.73 18.23
C ASP A 6 -8.30 -21.36 19.28
N GLU A 7 -7.34 -22.18 18.86
CA GLU A 7 -6.32 -22.80 19.71
C GLU A 7 -5.00 -22.00 19.72
N CYS A 8 -4.72 -21.24 18.66
CA CYS A 8 -3.52 -20.42 18.49
C CYS A 8 -3.89 -18.93 18.45
N ALA A 9 -4.41 -18.42 19.58
CA ALA A 9 -4.55 -16.99 19.80
C ALA A 9 -3.16 -16.38 20.02
N GLY A 10 -2.49 -16.00 18.94
CA GLY A 10 -1.17 -15.37 18.99
C GLY A 10 -1.22 -14.13 19.89
N VAL A 11 -0.55 -14.18 21.05
CA VAL A 11 -0.32 -12.99 21.87
C VAL A 11 0.88 -12.27 21.27
N TYR A 12 0.64 -11.11 20.67
CA TYR A 12 1.70 -10.29 20.08
C TYR A 12 2.07 -9.17 21.05
N GLU A 13 3.34 -9.11 21.45
CA GLU A 13 3.94 -7.93 22.08
C GLU A 13 4.71 -7.18 20.99
N VAL A 14 4.30 -5.95 20.69
CA VAL A 14 4.89 -5.16 19.60
C VAL A 14 5.49 -3.89 20.18
N SER A 15 6.81 -3.71 20.00
CA SER A 15 7.52 -2.47 20.30
C SER A 15 7.91 -1.77 19.01
N ILE A 16 7.42 -0.56 18.79
CA ILE A 16 7.69 0.23 17.58
C ILE A 16 8.66 1.36 17.94
N THR A 17 9.77 1.48 17.21
CA THR A 17 10.70 2.62 17.30
C THR A 17 10.86 3.23 15.92
N ILE A 18 10.62 4.54 15.80
CA ILE A 18 10.78 5.28 14.55
C ILE A 18 11.96 6.24 14.72
N LEU A 19 12.95 6.12 13.84
CA LEU A 19 14.11 7.01 13.79
C LEU A 19 14.03 7.79 12.49
N TYR A 20 14.06 9.11 12.56
CA TYR A 20 14.05 9.99 11.40
C TYR A 20 15.36 10.78 11.34
N TYR A 21 16.03 10.70 10.19
CA TYR A 21 17.29 11.39 9.94
C TYR A 21 17.10 12.30 8.73
N LYS A 22 17.22 13.62 8.94
CA LYS A 22 17.22 14.62 7.87
C LYS A 22 18.63 15.16 7.73
N ASP A 23 19.38 14.58 6.79
CA ASP A 23 20.75 14.94 6.41
C ASP A 23 21.85 14.80 7.49
N MET A 24 22.96 14.17 7.14
CA MET A 24 24.16 14.09 8.01
C MET A 24 25.01 15.37 7.89
N ALA A 25 24.53 16.50 8.43
CA ALA A 25 25.37 17.69 8.56
C ALA A 25 26.23 17.61 9.83
N ILE A 26 27.35 16.88 9.80
CA ILE A 26 28.36 16.97 10.87
C ILE A 26 29.04 18.35 10.79
N ARG A 27 28.80 19.22 11.78
CA ARG A 27 29.55 20.48 11.93
C ARG A 27 30.83 20.24 12.74
N VAL A 28 31.99 20.23 12.09
CA VAL A 28 33.30 20.31 12.76
C VAL A 28 33.88 21.71 12.57
N GLY A 29 33.70 22.59 13.57
CA GLY A 29 34.20 23.97 13.56
C GLY A 29 33.46 24.93 12.60
N ASN A 30 34.05 26.11 12.36
CA ASN A 30 33.51 27.16 11.47
C ASN A 30 33.64 26.84 9.96
N ARG A 31 33.99 25.61 9.60
CA ARG A 31 34.00 25.15 8.21
C ARG A 31 32.90 24.12 8.05
N LYS A 32 31.96 24.39 7.14
CA LYS A 32 31.09 23.34 6.59
C LYS A 32 32.00 22.37 5.86
N SER A 33 32.36 21.27 6.51
CA SER A 33 33.05 20.16 5.86
C SER A 33 31.98 19.22 5.35
N GLU A 34 31.65 19.30 4.07
CA GLU A 34 30.93 18.23 3.38
C GLU A 34 31.88 17.04 3.31
N VAL A 35 31.92 16.23 4.37
CA VAL A 35 32.50 14.88 4.29
C VAL A 35 31.48 14.05 3.54
N GLY A 36 31.48 14.22 2.22
CA GLY A 36 30.71 13.41 1.29
C GLY A 36 31.20 11.97 1.38
N LEU A 37 30.39 11.09 1.96
CA LEU A 37 30.45 9.67 1.62
C LEU A 37 30.03 9.56 0.16
N GLY A 38 31.01 9.66 -0.76
CA GLY A 38 30.86 9.37 -2.18
C GLY A 38 29.66 10.04 -2.83
N ALA A 39 29.88 11.25 -3.36
CA ALA A 39 28.99 11.83 -4.35
C ALA A 39 28.72 10.81 -5.46
N PHE A 40 27.56 10.17 -5.41
CA PHE A 40 26.88 9.81 -6.64
C PHE A 40 26.49 11.17 -7.24
N GLU A 41 27.22 11.59 -8.28
CA GLU A 41 26.69 12.52 -9.27
C GLU A 41 25.52 11.80 -9.96
N GLY A 42 24.39 11.81 -9.26
CA GLY A 42 23.09 11.36 -9.67
C GLY A 42 22.12 12.29 -8.96
N ASP A 43 21.23 12.89 -9.75
CA ASP A 43 20.09 13.70 -9.34
C ASP A 43 19.53 13.29 -7.96
N GLY A 44 19.23 14.27 -7.10
CA GLY A 44 18.87 14.08 -5.69
C GLY A 44 18.03 12.83 -5.42
N VAL A 45 18.66 11.80 -4.84
CA VAL A 45 18.12 10.42 -4.79
C VAL A 45 16.90 10.25 -3.85
N TYR A 46 16.47 11.31 -3.18
CA TYR A 46 15.20 11.34 -2.49
C TYR A 46 14.37 12.53 -2.99
N ASP A 47 13.26 12.23 -3.66
CA ASP A 47 12.17 13.18 -3.86
C ASP A 47 11.89 13.88 -2.52
N GLU A 48 11.68 15.21 -2.54
CA GLU A 48 11.26 15.92 -1.35
C GLU A 48 10.00 15.26 -0.77
N PRO A 49 9.93 15.05 0.56
CA PRO A 49 8.76 14.42 1.18
C PRO A 49 7.50 15.27 0.90
N ALA A 50 6.35 14.61 0.81
CA ALA A 50 5.10 15.32 0.55
C ALA A 50 4.81 16.37 1.63
N ASP A 51 4.48 17.59 1.20
CA ASP A 51 4.01 18.66 2.10
C ASP A 51 2.63 18.34 2.72
N LEU A 52 1.83 17.53 2.02
CA LEU A 52 0.48 17.13 2.42
C LEU A 52 0.21 15.67 2.01
N VAL A 53 -0.26 14.87 2.97
CA VAL A 53 -0.75 13.50 2.74
C VAL A 53 -2.24 13.46 3.04
N VAL A 54 -3.04 13.05 2.05
CA VAL A 54 -4.50 12.96 2.17
C VAL A 54 -4.93 11.49 2.08
N PRO A 55 -5.52 10.90 3.13
CA PRO A 55 -5.94 9.50 3.09
C PRO A 55 -7.19 9.32 2.22
N VAL A 56 -7.04 8.51 1.17
CA VAL A 56 -8.12 8.05 0.29
C VAL A 56 -8.56 6.66 0.76
N SER A 57 -9.43 6.66 1.76
CA SER A 57 -9.87 5.49 2.51
C SER A 57 -11.33 5.66 2.92
N ARG A 58 -11.99 4.57 3.35
CA ARG A 58 -13.35 4.59 3.87
C ARG A 58 -13.42 5.43 5.16
N ASP A 59 -14.52 6.17 5.34
CA ASP A 59 -14.77 6.94 6.57
C ASP A 59 -15.29 6.03 7.71
N GLY A 60 -15.00 6.40 8.96
CA GLY A 60 -15.48 5.74 10.18
C GLY A 60 -14.39 5.24 11.13
N ASP A 61 -14.82 4.66 12.25
CA ASP A 61 -13.97 4.21 13.36
C ASP A 61 -13.48 2.75 13.23
N GLU A 62 -13.91 2.05 12.17
CA GLU A 62 -13.50 0.66 11.88
C GLU A 62 -12.29 0.61 10.92
N ILE A 63 -12.01 -0.58 10.38
CA ILE A 63 -11.02 -0.80 9.31
C ILE A 63 -11.36 0.11 8.11
N GLN A 64 -10.48 1.07 7.82
CA GLN A 64 -10.71 2.12 6.82
C GLN A 64 -10.40 1.70 5.36
N TRP A 65 -10.19 0.41 5.09
CA TRP A 65 -9.97 -0.08 3.73
C TRP A 65 -11.27 -0.09 2.94
N PHE A 66 -11.19 0.25 1.65
CA PHE A 66 -12.27 -0.10 0.72
C PHE A 66 -12.29 -1.61 0.55
N ARG A 67 -13.42 -2.24 0.86
CA ARG A 67 -13.61 -3.67 0.62
C ARG A 67 -14.08 -3.87 -0.81
N ILE A 68 -13.35 -4.66 -1.56
CA ILE A 68 -13.66 -5.06 -2.93
C ILE A 68 -13.91 -6.56 -2.88
N GLU A 69 -15.18 -6.96 -2.92
CA GLU A 69 -15.59 -8.36 -2.92
C GLU A 69 -15.67 -8.89 -4.36
N ASP A 70 -16.12 -8.03 -5.28
CA ASP A 70 -16.17 -8.30 -6.71
C ASP A 70 -15.95 -7.05 -7.57
N GLY A 71 -15.94 -7.23 -8.91
CA GLY A 71 -15.69 -6.16 -9.88
C GLY A 71 -16.80 -5.10 -9.98
N SER A 72 -17.91 -5.26 -9.26
CA SER A 72 -18.98 -4.25 -9.16
C SER A 72 -18.76 -3.30 -7.98
N ASN A 73 -17.96 -3.68 -6.99
CA ASN A 73 -17.67 -2.83 -5.85
C ASN A 73 -16.71 -1.69 -6.23
N VAL A 74 -17.11 -0.46 -5.93
CA VAL A 74 -16.31 0.73 -6.16
C VAL A 74 -16.18 1.50 -4.86
N GLY A 75 -14.96 1.56 -4.32
CA GLY A 75 -14.60 2.49 -3.25
C GLY A 75 -14.26 3.86 -3.82
N SER A 76 -14.85 4.92 -3.28
CA SER A 76 -14.60 6.29 -3.74
C SER A 76 -14.55 7.28 -2.59
N LYS A 77 -13.70 8.31 -2.74
CA LYS A 77 -13.65 9.46 -1.84
C LYS A 77 -13.34 10.72 -2.63
N SER A 78 -14.06 11.79 -2.32
CA SER A 78 -13.76 13.11 -2.87
C SER A 78 -12.72 13.81 -2.00
N ILE A 79 -11.70 14.37 -2.63
CA ILE A 79 -10.65 15.16 -1.95
C ILE A 79 -10.53 16.53 -2.61
N VAL A 80 -9.97 17.49 -1.88
CA VAL A 80 -9.65 18.82 -2.42
C VAL A 80 -8.14 18.94 -2.54
N ILE A 81 -7.66 19.11 -3.77
CA ILE A 81 -6.24 19.36 -4.04
C ILE A 81 -5.98 20.87 -3.92
N PRO A 82 -4.98 21.31 -3.12
CA PRO A 82 -4.63 22.73 -3.04
C PRO A 82 -4.25 23.30 -4.40
N MET A 83 -4.70 24.52 -4.70
CA MET A 83 -4.43 25.17 -6.00
C MET A 83 -2.93 25.41 -6.27
N ASN A 84 -2.10 25.43 -5.23
CA ASN A 84 -0.65 25.58 -5.34
C ASN A 84 0.10 24.24 -5.38
N ALA A 85 -0.59 23.11 -5.50
CA ALA A 85 0.05 21.80 -5.64
C ALA A 85 0.85 21.73 -6.95
N ARG A 86 2.14 21.35 -6.85
CA ARG A 86 3.04 21.22 -8.01
C ARG A 86 3.23 19.78 -8.49
N LYS A 87 3.03 18.82 -7.58
CA LYS A 87 3.15 17.37 -7.82
C LYS A 87 2.08 16.68 -6.99
N VAL A 88 1.41 15.70 -7.59
CA VAL A 88 0.47 14.81 -6.91
C VAL A 88 0.92 13.39 -7.20
N VAL A 89 1.03 12.58 -6.14
CA VAL A 89 1.41 11.17 -6.23
C VAL A 89 0.28 10.37 -5.61
N LEU A 90 -0.18 9.34 -6.32
CA LEU A 90 -1.13 8.37 -5.80
C LEU A 90 -0.35 7.13 -5.38
N GLU A 91 -0.38 6.82 -4.08
CA GLU A 91 0.14 5.57 -3.54
C GLU A 91 -1.02 4.61 -3.30
N LEU A 92 -1.01 3.48 -4.01
CA LEU A 92 -2.04 2.45 -3.90
C LEU A 92 -1.52 1.27 -3.08
N PHE A 93 -2.24 0.92 -2.03
CA PHE A 93 -2.00 -0.29 -1.25
C PHE A 93 -3.16 -1.26 -1.50
N VAL A 94 -2.83 -2.55 -1.64
CA VAL A 94 -3.80 -3.63 -1.82
C VAL A 94 -3.39 -4.79 -0.94
N SER A 95 -4.36 -5.39 -0.25
CA SER A 95 -4.17 -6.61 0.53
C SER A 95 -5.29 -7.59 0.18
N SER A 96 -4.95 -8.86 0.00
CA SER A 96 -5.89 -9.92 -0.32
C SER A 96 -6.24 -10.72 0.93
N HIS A 97 -7.52 -11.03 1.11
CA HIS A 97 -8.05 -11.75 2.25
C HIS A 97 -9.17 -12.70 1.81
N GLY A 98 -9.61 -13.59 2.70
CA GLY A 98 -10.69 -14.55 2.42
C GLY A 98 -10.32 -15.50 1.27
N ASP A 99 -11.23 -15.68 0.32
CA ASP A 99 -11.01 -16.56 -0.85
C ASP A 99 -9.84 -16.13 -1.74
N ASP A 100 -9.40 -14.88 -1.61
CA ASP A 100 -8.26 -14.31 -2.32
C ASP A 100 -6.97 -14.28 -1.49
N GLU A 101 -6.96 -14.68 -0.22
CA GLU A 101 -5.75 -14.70 0.62
C GLU A 101 -4.59 -15.48 -0.03
N PHE A 102 -4.94 -16.53 -0.78
CA PHE A 102 -4.01 -17.39 -1.51
C PHE A 102 -4.21 -17.32 -3.04
N TRP A 103 -4.66 -16.16 -3.56
CA TRP A 103 -5.06 -15.97 -4.95
C TRP A 103 -4.08 -16.54 -5.98
N TYR A 104 -2.76 -16.45 -5.71
CA TYR A 104 -1.69 -16.96 -6.59
C TYR A 104 -1.75 -18.48 -6.83
N SER A 105 -2.48 -19.22 -6.00
CA SER A 105 -2.69 -20.66 -6.12
C SER A 105 -4.11 -21.04 -6.57
N ASN A 106 -5.00 -20.06 -6.73
CA ASN A 106 -6.39 -20.33 -7.08
C ASN A 106 -6.49 -20.85 -8.52
N PRO A 107 -7.18 -21.99 -8.75
CA PRO A 107 -7.42 -22.49 -10.09
C PRO A 107 -8.46 -21.64 -10.85
N PRO A 108 -8.49 -21.70 -12.19
CA PRO A 108 -9.59 -21.13 -12.96
C PRO A 108 -10.92 -21.77 -12.60
N ASN A 109 -12.01 -21.00 -12.68
CA ASN A 109 -13.36 -21.49 -12.35
C ASN A 109 -13.77 -22.73 -13.17
N SER A 110 -13.31 -22.82 -14.43
CA SER A 110 -13.55 -23.99 -15.28
C SER A 110 -12.93 -25.29 -14.71
N TYR A 111 -11.77 -25.22 -14.07
CA TYR A 111 -11.11 -26.37 -13.45
C TYR A 111 -11.88 -26.83 -12.20
N ILE A 112 -12.34 -25.87 -11.39
CA ILE A 112 -13.17 -26.16 -10.21
C ILE A 112 -14.45 -26.90 -10.63
N LEU A 113 -15.16 -26.36 -11.63
CA LEU A 113 -16.39 -26.96 -12.16
C LEU A 113 -16.17 -28.35 -12.74
N ALA A 114 -15.09 -28.55 -13.49
CA ALA A 114 -14.78 -29.84 -14.11
C ALA A 114 -14.44 -30.94 -13.09
N ASN A 115 -13.99 -30.58 -11.89
CA ASN A 115 -13.51 -31.51 -10.88
C ASN A 115 -14.37 -31.53 -9.60
N ASN A 116 -15.51 -30.84 -9.57
CA ASN A 116 -16.40 -30.73 -8.40
C ASN A 116 -15.67 -30.31 -7.10
N LEU A 117 -14.77 -29.32 -7.19
CA LEU A 117 -14.00 -28.82 -6.05
C LEU A 117 -14.76 -27.70 -5.31
N THR A 118 -14.48 -27.53 -4.03
CA THR A 118 -15.04 -26.47 -3.16
C THR A 118 -13.95 -25.54 -2.63
N THR A 119 -13.13 -25.02 -3.54
CA THR A 119 -12.01 -24.09 -3.24
C THR A 119 -12.29 -22.70 -3.82
N GLY A 120 -11.53 -21.70 -3.36
CA GLY A 120 -11.50 -20.37 -3.99
C GLY A 120 -11.08 -20.45 -5.46
N GLY A 121 -11.69 -19.59 -6.30
CA GLY A 121 -11.51 -19.58 -7.75
C GLY A 121 -10.90 -18.29 -8.29
N ASN A 122 -11.35 -17.91 -9.49
CA ASN A 122 -10.96 -16.70 -10.22
C ASN A 122 -9.52 -16.69 -10.75
N GLY A 123 -8.82 -17.83 -10.72
CA GLY A 123 -7.46 -17.95 -11.25
C GLY A 123 -6.41 -17.20 -10.43
N ALA A 124 -5.17 -17.21 -10.92
CA ALA A 124 -4.00 -16.67 -10.21
C ALA A 124 -3.69 -15.20 -10.51
N PHE A 125 -4.69 -14.38 -10.87
CA PHE A 125 -4.48 -12.97 -11.18
C PHE A 125 -5.60 -12.10 -10.60
N ARG A 126 -5.23 -10.97 -9.99
CA ARG A 126 -6.14 -9.94 -9.49
C ARG A 126 -5.72 -8.60 -10.07
N GLU A 127 -6.72 -7.83 -10.49
CA GLU A 127 -6.52 -6.50 -11.04
C GLU A 127 -7.35 -5.51 -10.23
N VAL A 128 -6.73 -4.40 -9.89
CA VAL A 128 -7.39 -3.29 -9.20
C VAL A 128 -7.17 -2.05 -10.04
N PHE A 129 -8.25 -1.33 -10.32
CA PHE A 129 -8.21 -0.08 -11.06
C PHE A 129 -8.40 1.10 -10.12
N ALA A 130 -7.51 2.08 -10.22
CA ALA A 130 -7.73 3.40 -9.67
C ALA A 130 -8.29 4.32 -10.74
N LYS A 131 -9.23 5.19 -10.38
CA LYS A 131 -9.78 6.21 -11.28
C LYS A 131 -9.79 7.57 -10.62
N ILE A 132 -9.35 8.59 -11.35
CA ILE A 132 -9.49 10.00 -10.99
C ILE A 132 -10.52 10.61 -11.95
N ASP A 133 -11.61 11.14 -11.41
CA ASP A 133 -12.71 11.75 -12.18
C ASP A 133 -13.20 10.88 -13.36
N GLY A 134 -13.26 9.55 -13.12
CA GLY A 134 -13.71 8.56 -14.09
C GLY A 134 -12.64 8.04 -15.06
N SER A 135 -11.45 8.65 -15.09
CA SER A 135 -10.33 8.21 -15.93
C SER A 135 -9.40 7.28 -15.17
N VAL A 136 -8.99 6.17 -15.79
CA VAL A 136 -8.01 5.23 -15.20
C VAL A 136 -6.63 5.91 -15.16
N VAL A 137 -5.91 5.73 -14.05
CA VAL A 137 -4.57 6.31 -13.80
C VAL A 137 -3.55 5.24 -13.47
#